data_AF-A0A940XXH1-F1
#
_entry.id   AF-A0A940XXH1-F1
#
_cell.length_a   1.000
_cell.length_b   1.000
_cell.length_c   1.000
_cell.angle_alpha   90.00
_cell.angle_beta   90.00
_cell.angle_gamma   90.00
#
_symmetry.space_group_name_H-M   'P 1'
#
loop_
_entity.id
_entity.type
_entity.pdbx_description
1 polymer ?
#
loop_
_entity_poly.entity_id
_entity_poly.type
_entity_poly.pdbx_seq_one_letter_code
_entity_poly.pdbx_strand_id
1 'polypeptide(L)'
;MIVLGATHAGEIYARTEQEVSSLIDHIMGGLIQEGRTPDGFEIIPERAVISIVQGKYPEETIEGWPNNYLYVSVNTRNEYGALKWWTSDIPDGSPGGDVARSVWTSGVSNPPPFDPRLISDPGTPSYYPREAAIPVNLVREAVEEFCRSRTGARPECLPWQRLEQSV
;
A
#
# COMPACT_ATOMS: atom_id res chain seq x y z
N MET A 1 -7.97 -9.79 14.62
CA MET A 1 -7.43 -9.38 13.32
C MET A 1 -5.94 -9.13 13.44
N ILE A 2 -5.17 -9.59 12.48
CA ILE A 2 -3.70 -9.54 12.39
C ILE A 2 -3.34 -8.67 11.19
N VAL A 3 -2.29 -7.85 11.31
CA VAL A 3 -1.75 -7.11 10.17
C VAL A 3 -0.73 -8.00 9.47
N LEU A 4 -1.01 -8.37 8.23
CA LEU A 4 -0.08 -9.05 7.33
C LEU A 4 0.61 -8.00 6.46
N GLY A 5 1.93 -7.87 6.60
CA GLY A 5 2.76 -7.10 5.68
C GLY A 5 3.62 -8.02 4.82
N ALA A 6 3.69 -7.77 3.53
CA ALA A 6 4.55 -8.47 2.60
C ALA A 6 5.51 -7.50 1.92
N THR A 7 6.79 -7.85 1.97
CA THR A 7 7.92 -7.16 1.34
C THR A 7 8.84 -8.21 0.68
N HIS A 8 9.94 -7.79 0.07
CA HIS A 8 11.01 -8.63 -0.45
C HIS A 8 11.65 -9.50 0.66
N ALA A 9 11.60 -9.03 1.90
CA ALA A 9 12.11 -9.76 3.07
C ALA A 9 11.15 -10.90 3.49
N GLY A 10 9.96 -10.98 2.89
CA GLY A 10 8.95 -12.00 3.14
C GLY A 10 7.69 -11.44 3.81
N GLU A 11 6.88 -12.36 4.34
CA GLU A 11 5.65 -12.05 5.06
C GLU A 11 5.89 -11.86 6.56
N ILE A 12 5.33 -10.80 7.12
CA ILE A 12 5.37 -10.46 8.54
C ILE A 12 3.94 -10.37 9.05
N TYR A 13 3.64 -11.11 10.11
CA TYR A 13 2.33 -11.11 10.75
C TYR A 13 2.40 -10.40 12.10
N ALA A 14 1.98 -9.13 12.14
CA ALA A 14 1.98 -8.31 13.33
C ALA A 14 0.66 -8.47 14.13
N ARG A 15 0.77 -8.96 15.37
CA ARG A 15 -0.36 -9.22 16.27
C ARG A 15 -0.49 -8.14 17.33
N THR A 16 0.63 -7.69 17.88
CA THR A 16 0.70 -6.67 18.94
C THR A 16 0.95 -5.27 18.37
N GLU A 17 0.66 -4.23 19.15
CA GLU A 17 0.90 -2.85 18.73
C GLU A 17 2.40 -2.54 18.49
N GLN A 18 3.28 -3.22 19.22
CA GLN A 18 4.72 -3.09 19.02
C GLN A 18 5.17 -3.71 17.69
N GLU A 19 4.64 -4.89 17.35
CA GLU A 19 4.90 -5.53 16.06
C GLU A 19 4.33 -4.70 14.90
N VAL A 20 3.12 -4.14 15.08
CA VAL A 20 2.51 -3.24 14.10
C VAL A 20 3.41 -2.02 13.89
N SER A 21 3.86 -1.37 14.96
CA SER A 21 4.75 -0.20 14.85
C SER A 21 6.06 -0.56 14.14
N SER A 22 6.66 -1.70 14.47
CA SER A 22 7.89 -2.19 13.82
C SER A 22 7.70 -2.47 12.33
N LEU A 23 6.55 -3.06 11.96
CA LEU A 23 6.19 -3.29 10.56
C LEU A 23 6.03 -1.97 9.80
N ILE A 24 5.34 -0.99 10.39
CA ILE A 24 5.14 0.32 9.78
C ILE A 24 6.50 1.00 9.55
N ASP A 25 7.39 1.00 10.54
CA ASP A 25 8.72 1.61 10.39
C ASP A 25 9.55 0.92 9.31
N HIS A 26 9.47 -0.41 9.21
CA HIS A 26 10.11 -1.16 8.13
C HIS A 26 9.54 -0.77 6.75
N ILE A 27 8.22 -0.65 6.60
CA ILE A 27 7.60 -0.25 5.32
C ILE A 27 7.94 1.21 4.98
N MET A 28 8.00 2.10 5.96
CA MET A 28 8.23 3.52 5.70
C MET A 28 9.71 3.85 5.40
N GLY A 29 10.67 3.07 5.92
CA GLY A 29 12.10 3.38 5.80
C GLY A 29 12.99 2.27 5.23
N GLY A 30 12.49 1.04 5.16
CA GLY A 30 13.29 -0.16 4.84
C GLY A 30 13.08 -0.76 3.46
N LEU A 31 12.17 -0.21 2.64
CA LEU A 31 11.93 -0.71 1.29
C LEU A 31 13.10 -0.41 0.37
N ILE A 32 13.40 -1.34 -0.54
CA ILE A 32 14.45 -1.16 -1.55
C ILE A 32 14.14 0.08 -2.38
N GLN A 33 15.10 1.00 -2.43
CA GLN A 33 15.00 2.24 -3.19
C GLN A 33 15.60 2.07 -4.59
N GLU A 34 15.13 2.87 -5.54
CA GLU A 34 15.68 2.92 -6.90
C GLU A 34 17.18 3.24 -6.87
N GLY A 35 17.95 2.60 -7.76
CA GLY A 35 19.37 2.84 -7.86
C GLY A 35 20.05 2.02 -8.93
N ARG A 36 21.38 1.89 -8.79
CA ARG A 36 22.20 1.01 -9.63
C ARG A 36 23.16 0.22 -8.76
N THR A 37 23.37 -1.03 -9.12
CA THR A 37 24.43 -1.87 -8.56
C THR A 37 25.81 -1.38 -9.05
N PRO A 38 26.91 -1.76 -8.39
CA PRO A 38 28.26 -1.43 -8.85
C PRO A 38 28.55 -1.88 -10.29
N ASP A 39 27.94 -3.00 -10.70
CA ASP A 39 28.09 -3.57 -12.05
C ASP A 39 27.19 -2.90 -13.10
N GLY A 40 26.44 -1.86 -12.71
CA GLY A 40 25.62 -1.05 -13.61
C GLY A 40 24.19 -1.53 -13.81
N PHE A 41 23.75 -2.62 -13.17
CA PHE A 41 22.36 -3.07 -13.24
C PHE A 41 21.44 -2.13 -12.47
N GLU A 42 20.28 -1.84 -13.06
CA GLU A 42 19.21 -1.05 -12.43
C GLU A 42 18.60 -1.81 -11.25
N ILE A 43 18.39 -1.09 -10.15
CA ILE A 43 17.67 -1.58 -8.98
C ILE A 43 16.24 -1.07 -9.10
N ILE A 44 15.30 -1.99 -9.32
CA ILE A 44 13.88 -1.66 -9.33
C ILE A 44 13.44 -1.42 -7.88
N PRO A 45 12.86 -0.25 -7.57
CA PRO A 45 12.33 0.02 -6.25
C PRO A 45 11.22 -0.98 -5.88
N GLU A 46 11.09 -1.20 -4.58
CA GLU A 46 10.12 -2.12 -4.02
C GLU A 46 8.82 -1.40 -3.61
N ARG A 47 7.76 -2.20 -3.50
CA ARG A 47 6.49 -1.81 -2.90
C ARG A 47 6.07 -2.83 -1.84
N ALA A 48 5.58 -2.38 -0.71
CA ALA A 48 4.96 -3.25 0.29
C ALA A 48 3.48 -3.51 -0.02
N VAL A 49 2.96 -4.62 0.51
CA VAL A 49 1.53 -4.92 0.54
C VAL A 49 1.11 -5.15 1.98
N ILE A 50 0.05 -4.51 2.43
CA ILE A 50 -0.53 -4.69 3.75
C ILE A 50 -1.96 -5.20 3.62
N SER A 51 -2.32 -6.21 4.39
CA SER A 51 -3.66 -6.77 4.48
C SER A 51 -4.04 -7.00 5.94
N ILE A 52 -5.33 -6.90 6.25
CA ILE A 52 -5.87 -7.29 7.55
C ILE A 52 -6.49 -8.68 7.41
N VAL A 53 -6.00 -9.64 8.20
CA VAL A 53 -6.39 -11.05 8.13
C VAL A 53 -6.85 -11.58 9.50
N GLN A 54 -7.59 -12.69 9.51
CA GLN A 54 -8.06 -13.31 10.76
C GLN A 54 -6.97 -14.13 11.47
N GLY A 55 -6.10 -14.80 10.71
CA GLY A 55 -5.06 -15.72 11.17
C GLY A 55 -3.87 -15.77 10.21
N LYS A 56 -2.88 -16.62 10.50
CA LYS A 56 -1.76 -16.91 9.58
C LYS A 56 -2.28 -17.65 8.35
N TYR A 57 -1.96 -17.13 7.18
CA TYR A 57 -2.30 -17.78 5.92
C TYR A 57 -1.20 -18.80 5.53
N PRO A 58 -1.54 -19.95 4.93
CA PRO A 58 -2.84 -20.63 4.92
C PRO A 58 -3.06 -21.54 6.14
N GLU A 59 -2.11 -21.59 7.08
CA GLU A 59 -2.08 -22.59 8.16
C GLU A 59 -3.24 -22.47 9.17
N GLU A 60 -3.71 -21.25 9.45
CA GLU A 60 -4.73 -20.97 10.48
C GLU A 60 -6.11 -20.59 9.89
N THR A 61 -6.24 -20.42 8.56
CA THR A 61 -7.46 -19.92 7.91
C THR A 61 -7.97 -20.85 6.82
N ILE A 62 -9.27 -21.19 6.86
CA ILE A 62 -9.96 -21.99 5.81
C ILE A 62 -10.42 -21.10 4.64
N GLU A 63 -10.49 -19.79 4.84
CA GLU A 63 -10.87 -18.81 3.82
C GLU A 63 -9.75 -18.55 2.83
N GLY A 64 -10.14 -18.24 1.59
CA GLY A 64 -9.24 -17.85 0.51
C GLY A 64 -8.42 -16.60 0.84
N TRP A 65 -7.54 -16.24 -0.09
CA TRP A 65 -6.66 -15.06 -0.08
C TRP A 65 -7.24 -13.83 0.63
N PRO A 66 -6.39 -12.96 1.24
CA PRO A 66 -6.84 -11.71 1.83
C PRO A 66 -7.81 -10.98 0.89
N ASN A 67 -8.85 -10.38 1.45
CA ASN A 67 -9.86 -9.68 0.65
C ASN A 67 -9.61 -8.17 0.57
N ASN A 68 -8.64 -7.64 1.31
CA ASN A 68 -8.31 -6.22 1.36
C ASN A 68 -6.79 -6.03 1.21
N TYR A 69 -6.38 -5.06 0.40
CA TYR A 69 -4.97 -4.82 0.11
C TYR A 69 -4.69 -3.33 0.07
N LEU A 70 -3.72 -2.91 0.87
CA LEU A 70 -3.10 -1.59 0.79
C LEU A 70 -1.66 -1.77 0.28
N TYR A 71 -1.44 -1.35 -0.96
CA TYR A 71 -0.10 -1.26 -1.53
C TYR A 71 0.55 0.06 -1.14
N VAL A 72 1.80 0.01 -0.71
CA VAL A 72 2.55 1.16 -0.20
C VAL A 72 3.86 1.29 -0.95
N SER A 73 4.06 2.43 -1.60
CA SER A 73 5.30 2.80 -2.29
C SER A 73 5.86 4.06 -1.64
N VAL A 74 7.15 4.05 -1.28
CA VAL A 74 7.81 5.19 -0.64
C VAL A 74 9.14 5.45 -1.31
N ASN A 75 9.33 6.68 -1.79
CA ASN A 75 10.63 7.20 -2.20
C ASN A 75 11.15 8.16 -1.13
N THR A 76 12.06 7.66 -0.30
CA THR A 76 12.61 8.42 0.84
C THR A 76 13.54 9.55 0.41
N ARG A 77 14.10 9.51 -0.81
CA ARG A 77 14.98 10.58 -1.32
C ARG A 77 14.21 11.84 -1.70
N ASN A 78 12.99 11.66 -2.20
CA ASN A 78 12.12 12.75 -2.63
C ASN A 78 11.04 13.11 -1.59
N GLU A 79 10.95 12.35 -0.49
CA GLU A 79 9.98 12.54 0.60
C GLU A 79 8.50 12.38 0.17
N TYR A 80 8.27 11.57 -0.88
CA TYR A 80 6.92 11.24 -1.37
C TYR A 80 6.65 9.74 -1.32
N GLY A 81 5.38 9.39 -1.27
CA GLY A 81 4.90 8.03 -1.50
C GLY A 81 3.56 8.01 -2.22
N ALA A 82 3.10 6.81 -2.54
CA ALA A 82 1.79 6.58 -3.14
C ALA A 82 1.17 5.33 -2.54
N LEU A 83 -0.16 5.36 -2.44
CA LEU A 83 -0.95 4.26 -1.94
C LEU A 83 -1.89 3.77 -3.04
N LYS A 84 -2.13 2.46 -3.06
CA LYS A 84 -3.24 1.86 -3.80
C LYS A 84 -4.02 0.94 -2.88
N TRP A 85 -5.33 1.12 -2.83
CA TRP A 85 -6.21 0.27 -2.04
C TRP A 85 -7.27 -0.38 -2.93
N TRP A 86 -7.57 -1.65 -2.65
CA TRP A 86 -8.72 -2.33 -3.21
C TRP A 86 -9.20 -3.43 -2.27
N THR A 87 -10.48 -3.81 -2.40
CA THR A 87 -11.08 -4.92 -1.68
C THR A 87 -11.96 -5.76 -2.60
N SER A 88 -12.05 -7.06 -2.34
CA SER A 88 -13.05 -7.94 -2.94
C SER A 88 -14.33 -8.04 -2.11
N ASP A 89 -14.31 -7.53 -0.88
CA ASP A 89 -15.45 -7.56 0.03
C ASP A 89 -16.37 -6.35 -0.22
N ILE A 90 -17.65 -6.61 -0.44
CA ILE A 90 -18.66 -5.58 -0.73
C ILE A 90 -19.65 -5.57 0.42
N PRO A 91 -19.76 -4.46 1.17
CA PRO A 91 -20.78 -4.37 2.21
C PRO A 91 -22.18 -4.48 1.60
N ASP A 92 -23.03 -5.34 2.18
CA ASP A 92 -24.43 -5.50 1.79
C ASP A 92 -25.15 -4.15 1.78
N GLY A 93 -25.82 -3.82 0.67
CA GLY A 93 -26.59 -2.59 0.53
C GLY A 93 -25.80 -1.34 0.11
N SER A 94 -24.51 -1.46 -0.21
CA SER A 94 -23.75 -0.36 -0.81
C SER A 94 -24.38 0.08 -2.13
N PRO A 95 -24.79 1.36 -2.31
CA PRO A 95 -25.55 1.83 -3.49
C PRO A 95 -24.79 1.76 -4.83
N GLY A 96 -23.58 1.22 -4.84
CA GLY A 96 -22.90 0.76 -6.03
C GLY A 96 -21.87 -0.28 -5.64
N GLY A 97 -22.18 -1.57 -5.83
CA GLY A 97 -21.23 -2.67 -5.65
C GLY A 97 -19.94 -2.50 -6.47
N ASP A 98 -19.94 -1.58 -7.44
CA ASP A 98 -18.79 -1.16 -8.25
C ASP A 98 -17.79 -0.26 -7.51
N VAL A 99 -18.25 0.60 -6.59
CA VAL A 99 -17.38 1.59 -5.91
C VAL A 99 -16.47 0.90 -4.89
N ALA A 100 -16.98 -0.14 -4.21
CA ALA A 100 -16.19 -0.98 -3.32
C ALA A 100 -15.22 -1.90 -4.09
N ARG A 101 -15.61 -2.37 -5.29
CA ARG A 101 -14.73 -3.11 -6.22
C ARG A 101 -13.72 -2.25 -6.95
N SER A 102 -13.84 -0.93 -6.85
CA SER A 102 -12.96 -0.01 -7.55
C SER A 102 -11.56 -0.05 -6.94
N VAL A 103 -10.56 0.07 -7.80
CA VAL A 103 -9.19 0.30 -7.37
C VAL A 103 -9.04 1.79 -7.09
N TRP A 104 -8.50 2.11 -5.91
CA TRP A 104 -8.28 3.48 -5.48
C TRP A 104 -6.79 3.76 -5.36
N THR A 105 -6.38 4.97 -5.71
CA THR A 105 -5.03 5.48 -5.47
C THR A 105 -5.10 6.71 -4.59
N SER A 106 -4.06 6.94 -3.79
CA SER A 106 -3.92 8.22 -3.09
C SER A 106 -3.97 9.37 -4.10
N GLY A 107 -4.40 10.54 -3.67
CA GLY A 107 -4.36 11.73 -4.50
C GLY A 107 -4.33 13.00 -3.66
N VAL A 108 -3.74 14.04 -4.21
CA VAL A 108 -3.69 15.38 -3.60
C VAL A 108 -4.11 16.44 -4.59
N SER A 109 -4.63 17.56 -4.07
CA SER A 109 -5.01 18.71 -4.88
C SER A 109 -3.82 19.49 -5.44
N ASN A 110 -2.63 19.34 -4.85
CA ASN A 110 -1.41 20.02 -5.27
C ASN A 110 -0.26 19.01 -5.44
N PRO A 111 -0.20 18.30 -6.58
CA PRO A 111 0.83 17.30 -6.83
C PRO A 111 2.22 17.93 -6.97
N PRO A 112 3.30 17.16 -6.74
CA PRO A 112 4.66 17.64 -6.96
C PRO A 112 4.87 18.14 -8.40
N PRO A 113 5.75 19.15 -8.60
CA PRO A 113 6.02 19.70 -9.93
C PRO A 113 6.89 18.78 -10.79
N PHE A 114 7.33 17.64 -10.25
CA PHE A 114 8.16 16.63 -10.90
C PHE A 114 7.57 15.23 -10.65
N ASP A 115 8.04 14.23 -11.40
CA ASP A 115 7.71 12.82 -11.16
C ASP A 115 8.59 12.27 -10.01
N PRO A 116 8.02 11.89 -8.85
CA PRO A 116 8.80 11.38 -7.73
C PRO A 116 9.28 9.94 -7.89
N ARG A 117 9.01 9.28 -9.04
CA ARG A 117 9.43 7.90 -9.37
C ARG A 117 8.91 6.88 -8.36
N LEU A 118 7.60 6.87 -8.14
CA LEU A 118 6.93 5.96 -7.20
C LEU A 118 6.46 4.70 -7.91
N ILE A 119 6.99 3.53 -7.53
CA ILE A 119 6.69 2.27 -8.21
C ILE A 119 5.27 1.80 -7.92
N SER A 120 4.51 1.53 -8.98
CA SER A 120 3.16 0.97 -8.95
C SER A 120 3.11 -0.53 -9.21
N ASP A 121 4.03 -1.09 -9.99
CA ASP A 121 4.17 -2.53 -10.13
C ASP A 121 5.63 -2.89 -10.44
N PRO A 122 6.35 -3.46 -9.46
CA PRO A 122 7.73 -3.90 -9.66
C PRO A 122 7.88 -5.02 -10.71
N GLY A 123 6.82 -5.79 -11.01
CA GLY A 123 6.87 -6.87 -12.00
C GLY A 123 6.86 -6.37 -13.44
N THR A 124 6.26 -5.20 -13.67
CA THR A 124 6.16 -4.53 -14.98
C THR A 124 6.69 -3.10 -14.92
N PRO A 125 7.88 -2.89 -14.29
CA PRO A 125 8.37 -1.69 -13.63
C PRO A 125 7.63 -0.38 -13.97
N SER A 126 6.37 -0.31 -13.53
CA SER A 126 5.46 0.79 -13.84
C SER A 126 5.41 1.72 -12.65
N TYR A 127 5.20 3.00 -12.92
CA TYR A 127 5.23 4.06 -11.92
C TYR A 127 3.89 4.76 -11.84
N TYR A 128 3.55 5.21 -10.64
CA TYR A 128 2.37 6.04 -10.42
C TYR A 128 2.53 7.40 -11.12
N PRO A 129 1.43 7.99 -11.60
CA PRO A 129 1.43 9.38 -12.01
C PRO A 129 1.70 10.29 -10.80
N ARG A 130 2.30 11.47 -11.03
CA ARG A 130 2.59 12.44 -9.97
C ARG A 130 1.35 12.88 -9.19
N GLU A 131 0.16 12.81 -9.80
CA GLU A 131 -1.13 13.14 -9.19
C GLU A 131 -1.49 12.21 -8.03
N ALA A 132 -0.91 11.00 -8.00
CA ALA A 132 -1.08 10.06 -6.90
C ALA A 132 -0.05 10.23 -5.77
N ALA A 133 0.98 11.03 -5.99
CA ALA A 133 2.06 11.23 -5.03
C ALA A 133 1.59 12.12 -3.88
N ILE A 134 1.82 11.64 -2.65
CA ILE A 134 1.49 12.35 -1.41
C ILE A 134 2.74 12.47 -0.52
N PRO A 135 2.81 13.48 0.36
CA PRO A 135 3.92 13.61 1.31
C PRO A 135 4.09 12.35 2.16
N VAL A 136 5.34 11.96 2.44
CA VAL A 136 5.66 10.72 3.18
C VAL A 136 5.05 10.67 4.59
N ASN A 137 4.86 11.82 5.25
CA ASN A 137 4.17 11.88 6.53
C ASN A 137 2.69 11.48 6.41
N LEU A 138 2.01 11.87 5.32
CA LEU A 138 0.62 11.49 5.06
C LEU A 138 0.51 10.00 4.70
N VAL A 139 1.52 9.44 4.01
CA VAL A 139 1.63 7.99 3.80
C VAL A 139 1.68 7.27 5.14
N ARG A 140 2.55 7.73 6.06
CA ARG A 140 2.67 7.16 7.41
C ARG A 140 1.34 7.22 8.16
N GLU A 141 0.68 8.38 8.17
CA GLU A 141 -0.62 8.55 8.84
C GLU A 141 -1.67 7.56 8.31
N ALA A 142 -1.76 7.37 7.00
CA ALA A 142 -2.70 6.42 6.39
C ALA A 142 -2.36 4.95 6.65
N VAL A 143 -1.06 4.61 6.63
CA VAL A 143 -0.59 3.26 6.96
C VAL A 143 -0.88 2.96 8.43
N GLU A 144 -0.66 3.92 9.32
CA GLU A 144 -1.01 3.80 10.74
C GLU A 144 -2.51 3.62 10.96
N GLU A 145 -3.34 4.42 10.29
CA GLU A 145 -4.80 4.28 10.34
C GLU A 145 -5.26 2.89 9.87
N PHE A 146 -4.75 2.43 8.72
CA PHE A 146 -5.06 1.11 8.17
C PHE A 146 -4.70 -0.02 9.14
N CYS A 147 -3.47 0.01 9.64
CA CYS A 147 -2.95 -1.06 10.49
C CYS A 147 -3.61 -1.09 11.87
N ARG A 148 -3.83 0.09 12.49
CA ARG A 148 -4.36 0.16 13.85
C ARG A 148 -5.87 -0.03 13.93
N SER A 149 -6.62 0.35 12.89
CA SER A 149 -8.07 0.11 12.83
C SER A 149 -8.41 -1.38 12.70
N ARG A 150 -7.53 -2.15 12.03
CA ARG A 150 -7.70 -3.59 11.79
C ARG A 150 -9.06 -3.97 11.16
N THR A 151 -9.57 -3.09 10.30
CA THR A 151 -10.82 -3.32 9.56
C THR A 151 -10.57 -3.76 8.12
N GLY A 152 -9.40 -3.45 7.56
CA GLY A 152 -9.12 -3.59 6.12
C GLY A 152 -9.78 -2.52 5.27
N ALA A 153 -10.51 -1.57 5.90
CA ALA A 153 -11.12 -0.45 5.21
C ALA A 153 -10.06 0.51 4.66
N ARG A 154 -10.41 1.19 3.58
CA ARG A 154 -9.57 2.23 3.00
C ARG A 154 -9.40 3.38 4.02
N PRO A 155 -8.17 3.87 4.28
CA PRO A 155 -7.93 5.00 5.18
C PRO A 155 -8.72 6.26 4.79
N GLU A 156 -9.17 7.02 5.77
CA GLU A 156 -9.98 8.23 5.60
C GLU A 156 -9.17 9.52 5.74
N CYS A 157 -7.95 9.47 6.29
CA CYS A 157 -7.11 10.64 6.53
C CYS A 157 -6.59 11.35 5.25
N LEU A 158 -6.85 10.81 4.05
CA LEU A 158 -6.39 11.40 2.80
C LEU A 158 -7.41 11.29 1.65
N PRO A 159 -7.30 12.15 0.63
CA PRO A 159 -8.15 12.06 -0.55
C PRO A 159 -7.76 10.85 -1.41
N TRP A 160 -8.76 10.13 -1.90
CA TRP A 160 -8.58 9.03 -2.84
C TRP A 160 -9.11 9.38 -4.21
N GLN A 161 -8.39 8.93 -5.23
CA GLN A 161 -8.80 8.99 -6.62
C GLN A 161 -9.15 7.58 -7.08
N ARG A 162 -10.22 7.46 -7.87
CA ARG A 162 -10.60 6.19 -8.47
C ARG A 162 -9.70 5.96 -9.69
N LEU A 163 -9.05 4.80 -9.76
CA LEU A 163 -8.37 4.41 -10.98
C LEU A 163 -9.44 4.08 -12.01
N GLU A 164 -9.53 4.85 -13.10
CA GLU A 164 -10.44 4.50 -14.19
C GLU A 164 -10.03 3.13 -14.74
N GLN A 165 -10.91 2.15 -14.58
CA GLN A 165 -10.77 0.88 -15.27
C GLN A 165 -11.13 1.15 -16.73
N SER A 166 -10.13 1.33 -17.58
CA SER A 166 -10.34 1.31 -19.03
C SER A 166 -10.93 -0.05 -19.38
N VAL A 167 -12.18 -0.05 -19.85
CA VAL A 167 -12.91 -1.23 -20.36
C VAL A 167 -12.33 -1.66 -21.70
#